data_AF-A0A1V2JGS3-F1
#
_entry.id   AF-A0A1V2JGS3-F1
#
_cell.length_a   1.000
_cell.length_b   1.000
_cell.length_c   1.000
_cell.angle_alpha   90.00
_cell.angle_beta   90.00
_cell.angle_gamma   90.00
#
_symmetry.space_group_name_H-M   'P 1'
#
loop_
_entity.id
_entity.type
_entity.pdbx_description
1 polymer ?
#
loop_
_entity_poly.entity_id
_entity_poly.type
_entity_poly.pdbx_seq_one_letter_code
_entity_poly.pdbx_strand_id
1 'polypeptide(L)'
;MAGKKMHFKDGDKVKIKPHVWWPNGGVGVISLPPESVNEALEDKVEFTGIQRTITGKDSVITSAWVNFDEPAMDCSDDGPYTGGEVSMEYLEHL
;
A
#
# COMPACT_ATOMS: atom_id res chain seq x y z
N MET A 1 -19.77 -4.05 11.08
CA MET A 1 -19.63 -4.55 9.69
C MET A 1 -18.23 -5.17 9.60
N ALA A 2 -18.09 -6.49 9.65
CA ALA A 2 -16.80 -7.11 9.42
C ALA A 2 -16.49 -6.97 7.92
N GLY A 3 -15.58 -6.07 7.56
CA GLY A 3 -15.11 -5.92 6.19
C GLY A 3 -14.60 -7.27 5.70
N LYS A 4 -15.02 -7.65 4.49
CA LYS A 4 -14.50 -8.83 3.78
C LYS A 4 -12.97 -8.76 3.84
N LYS A 5 -12.32 -9.72 4.51
CA LYS A 5 -10.84 -9.83 4.48
C LYS A 5 -10.44 -10.01 3.02
N MET A 6 -10.05 -8.93 2.36
CA MET A 6 -9.42 -9.01 1.05
C MET A 6 -8.02 -9.57 1.29
N HIS A 7 -7.71 -10.68 0.64
CA HIS A 7 -6.39 -11.29 0.71
C HIS A 7 -5.70 -11.01 -0.62
N PHE A 8 -4.78 -10.05 -0.63
CA PHE A 8 -3.88 -9.83 -1.77
C PHE A 8 -2.66 -10.75 -1.64
N LYS A 9 -2.09 -11.15 -2.77
CA LYS A 9 -0.82 -11.88 -2.89
C LYS A 9 0.16 -11.12 -3.81
N ASP A 10 1.43 -11.48 -3.71
CA ASP A 10 2.49 -10.97 -4.59
C ASP A 10 2.12 -11.25 -6.06
N GLY A 11 2.28 -10.24 -6.90
CA GLY A 11 1.91 -10.30 -8.32
C GLY A 11 0.44 -10.01 -8.63
N ASP A 12 -0.43 -9.80 -7.63
CA ASP A 12 -1.81 -9.41 -7.90
C ASP A 12 -1.89 -8.02 -8.51
N LYS A 13 -2.68 -7.91 -9.58
CA LYS A 13 -3.03 -6.61 -10.18
C LYS A 13 -4.13 -5.96 -9.36
N VAL A 14 -3.92 -4.69 -9.01
CA VAL A 14 -4.84 -3.94 -8.17
C VAL A 14 -5.09 -2.54 -8.72
N LYS A 15 -6.28 -2.04 -8.44
CA LYS A 15 -6.66 -0.64 -8.56
C LYS A 15 -6.65 0.00 -7.18
N ILE A 16 -6.05 1.17 -7.09
CA ILE A 16 -6.06 2.03 -5.92
C ILE A 16 -7.19 3.05 -6.09
N LYS A 17 -8.14 3.05 -5.16
CA LYS A 17 -9.19 4.07 -5.11
C LYS A 17 -8.57 5.42 -4.73
N PRO A 18 -8.97 6.52 -5.39
CA PRO A 18 -8.67 7.87 -4.95
C PRO A 18 -8.97 8.06 -3.46
N HIS A 19 -7.99 8.52 -2.70
CA HIS A 19 -8.13 8.83 -1.27
C HIS A 19 -7.10 9.86 -0.83
N VAL A 20 -7.10 10.21 0.47
CA VAL A 20 -6.24 11.27 1.02
C VAL A 20 -4.76 11.14 0.62
N TRP A 21 -4.11 9.98 0.78
CA TRP A 21 -2.68 9.80 0.45
C TRP A 21 -2.35 9.62 -1.04
N TRP A 22 -3.30 9.17 -1.85
CA TRP A 22 -3.14 8.93 -3.29
C TRP A 22 -4.35 9.57 -3.99
N PRO A 23 -4.36 10.90 -4.16
CA PRO A 23 -5.56 11.65 -4.56
C PRO A 23 -6.10 11.26 -5.93
N ASN A 24 -5.22 10.82 -6.82
CA ASN A 24 -5.59 10.37 -8.18
C ASN A 24 -5.85 8.86 -8.23
N GLY A 25 -5.64 8.14 -7.13
CA GLY A 25 -5.60 6.68 -7.12
C GLY A 25 -4.49 6.17 -8.05
N GLY A 26 -4.72 4.99 -8.64
CA GLY A 26 -3.78 4.41 -9.58
C GLY A 26 -4.06 2.95 -9.89
N VAL A 27 -3.18 2.36 -10.69
CA VAL A 27 -3.15 0.93 -10.99
C VAL A 27 -1.75 0.44 -10.73
N GLY A 28 -1.63 -0.78 -10.20
CA GLY A 28 -0.32 -1.35 -9.92
C GLY A 28 -0.37 -2.83 -9.61
N VAL A 29 0.77 -3.34 -9.17
CA VAL A 29 0.98 -4.73 -8.79
C VAL A 29 1.42 -4.79 -7.34
N ILE A 30 0.80 -5.67 -6.56
CA ILE A 30 1.23 -5.97 -5.20
C ILE A 30 2.62 -6.61 -5.26
N SER A 31 3.57 -6.05 -4.54
CA SER A 31 4.93 -6.58 -4.48
C SER A 31 5.53 -6.50 -3.09
N LEU A 32 6.70 -7.10 -2.91
CA LEU A 32 7.55 -6.76 -1.78
C LEU A 32 8.03 -5.29 -1.90
N PRO A 33 8.17 -4.57 -0.78
CA PRO A 33 8.77 -3.26 -0.78
C PRO A 33 10.27 -3.33 -1.12
N PRO A 34 10.85 -2.28 -1.74
CA PRO A 34 12.29 -2.17 -1.93
C PRO A 34 13.07 -2.27 -0.62
N GLU A 35 14.32 -2.77 -0.67
CA GLU A 35 15.18 -2.91 0.51
C GLU A 35 15.37 -1.58 1.24
N SER A 36 15.55 -0.47 0.51
CA SER A 36 15.66 0.88 1.07
C SER A 36 14.45 1.31 1.90
N VAL A 37 13.26 0.82 1.57
CA VAL A 37 12.04 1.09 2.34
C VAL A 37 12.05 0.28 3.64
N ASN A 38 12.48 -0.98 3.60
CA ASN A 38 12.64 -1.79 4.81
C ASN A 38 13.69 -1.20 5.75
N GLU A 39 14.83 -0.74 5.22
CA GLU A 39 15.90 -0.08 5.99
C GLU A 39 15.39 1.20 6.67
N ALA A 40 14.62 2.03 5.95
CA ALA A 40 14.05 3.27 6.50
C ALA A 40 13.03 3.02 7.62
N LEU A 41 12.48 1.81 7.72
CA LEU A 41 11.54 1.43 8.78
C LEU A 41 12.26 0.96 10.07
N GLU A 42 13.60 0.85 10.06
CA GLU A 42 14.49 0.63 11.22
C GLU A 42 13.98 -0.41 12.25
N ASP A 43 13.50 -1.57 11.80
CA ASP A 43 12.98 -2.66 12.67
C ASP A 43 11.82 -2.27 13.60
N LYS A 44 11.25 -1.05 13.47
CA LYS A 44 10.13 -0.61 14.31
C LYS A 44 8.84 -1.32 13.92
N VAL A 45 8.71 -1.68 12.64
CA VAL A 45 7.60 -2.46 12.10
C VAL A 45 8.09 -3.22 10.86
N GLU A 46 8.16 -4.55 10.94
CA GLU A 46 8.50 -5.38 9.79
C GLU A 46 7.32 -5.50 8.82
N PHE A 47 7.55 -5.28 7.53
CA PHE A 47 6.74 -5.91 6.49
C PHE A 47 7.06 -7.41 6.53
N THR A 48 6.20 -8.22 7.14
CA THR A 48 6.39 -9.69 7.19
C THR A 48 6.15 -10.37 5.83
N GLY A 49 6.21 -9.61 4.73
CA GLY A 49 5.85 -9.97 3.37
C GLY A 49 5.35 -8.76 2.57
N ILE A 50 4.36 -8.98 1.71
CA ILE A 50 3.69 -7.94 0.89
C ILE A 50 2.78 -7.01 1.69
N GLN A 51 2.52 -7.32 2.96
CA GLN A 51 1.54 -6.65 3.80
C GLN A 51 2.18 -6.24 5.13
N ARG A 52 1.69 -5.12 5.66
CA ARG A 52 2.02 -4.58 6.97
C ARG A 52 0.74 -4.35 7.75
N THR A 53 0.70 -4.74 9.02
CA THR A 53 -0.44 -4.44 9.89
C THR A 53 0.01 -3.51 11.00
N ILE A 54 -0.64 -2.37 11.12
CA ILE A 54 -0.43 -1.37 12.16
C ILE A 54 -1.64 -1.38 13.08
N THR A 55 -1.41 -1.73 14.35
CA THR A 55 -2.45 -1.66 15.39
C THR A 55 -2.41 -0.27 16.02
N GLY A 56 -3.36 0.58 15.64
CA GLY A 56 -3.66 1.82 16.34
C GLY A 56 -4.47 1.58 17.61
N LYS A 57 -4.72 2.65 18.37
CA LYS A 57 -5.50 2.60 19.62
C LYS A 57 -6.94 2.11 19.40
N ASP A 58 -7.55 2.49 18.27
CA ASP A 58 -8.97 2.25 17.97
C ASP A 58 -9.21 1.48 16.66
N SER A 59 -8.16 1.17 15.89
CA SER A 59 -8.28 0.48 14.61
C SER A 59 -7.03 -0.33 14.26
N VAL A 60 -7.24 -1.36 13.44
CA VAL A 60 -6.17 -2.15 12.83
C VAL A 60 -6.16 -1.79 11.35
N ILE A 61 -5.06 -1.24 10.87
CA ILE A 61 -4.86 -0.88 9.46
C ILE A 61 -3.92 -1.92 8.87
N THR A 62 -4.35 -2.58 7.81
CA THR A 62 -3.46 -3.43 7.00
C THR A 62 -3.18 -2.72 5.68
N SER A 63 -1.90 -2.55 5.37
CA SER A 63 -1.41 -1.95 4.14
C SER A 63 -0.65 -2.99 3.32
N ALA A 64 -0.53 -2.73 2.01
CA ALA A 64 0.34 -3.48 1.12
C ALA A 64 1.26 -2.53 0.35
N TRP A 65 2.41 -3.02 -0.08
CA TRP A 65 3.22 -2.30 -1.04
C TRP A 65 2.72 -2.54 -2.46
N VAL A 66 2.51 -1.47 -3.22
CA VAL A 66 2.06 -1.52 -4.60
C VAL A 66 3.11 -0.84 -5.48
N ASN A 67 3.62 -1.54 -6.48
CA ASN A 67 4.37 -0.94 -7.58
C ASN A 67 3.37 -0.39 -8.60
N PHE A 68 3.41 0.91 -8.84
CA PHE A 68 2.48 1.57 -9.75
C PHE A 68 2.88 1.34 -11.21
N ASP A 69 1.88 1.15 -12.08
CA ASP A 69 2.08 1.06 -13.52
C ASP A 69 2.58 2.37 -14.10
N GLU A 70 2.03 3.47 -13.59
CA GLU A 70 2.43 4.83 -13.89
C GLU A 70 2.84 5.51 -12.58
N PRO A 71 3.96 6.25 -12.54
CA PRO A 71 4.37 6.96 -11.35
C PRO A 71 3.29 7.91 -10.82
N ALA A 72 3.05 7.90 -9.51
CA ALA A 72 1.96 8.63 -8.87
C ALA A 72 2.47 9.72 -7.91
N MET A 73 1.76 10.85 -7.87
CA MET A 73 1.98 11.90 -6.87
C MET A 73 1.23 11.56 -5.59
N ASP A 74 1.83 11.86 -4.45
CA ASP A 74 1.16 11.74 -3.15
C ASP A 74 0.28 12.96 -2.83
N CYS A 75 -0.24 13.02 -1.61
CA CYS A 75 -1.11 14.10 -1.15
C CYS A 75 -0.46 15.47 -0.97
N SER A 76 0.87 15.51 -0.96
CA SER A 76 1.67 16.71 -0.73
C SER A 76 2.25 17.29 -2.01
N ASP A 77 1.78 16.81 -3.17
CA ASP A 77 2.37 17.05 -4.49
C ASP A 77 3.84 16.60 -4.56
N ASP A 78 4.21 15.56 -3.80
CA ASP A 78 5.53 14.94 -3.84
C ASP A 78 5.52 13.67 -4.70
N GLY A 79 6.67 13.38 -5.31
CA GLY A 79 6.86 12.31 -6.30
C GLY A 79 7.35 12.82 -7.67
N PRO A 80 7.06 12.09 -8.78
CA PRO A 80 6.19 10.93 -8.84
C PRO A 80 6.88 9.64 -8.38
N TYR A 81 6.18 8.89 -7.54
CA TYR A 81 6.67 7.64 -6.94
C TYR A 81 6.38 6.46 -7.86
N THR A 82 7.31 5.52 -7.97
CA THR A 82 7.13 4.26 -8.72
C THR A 82 6.40 3.19 -7.92
N GLY A 83 6.21 3.40 -6.62
CA GLY A 83 5.44 2.52 -5.75
C GLY A 83 5.28 3.14 -4.36
N GLY A 84 4.37 2.57 -3.58
CA GLY A 84 4.08 3.08 -2.25
C GLY A 84 3.27 2.13 -1.37
N GLU A 85 3.24 2.44 -0.08
CA GLU A 85 2.36 1.78 0.88
C GLU A 85 0.92 2.28 0.70
N VAL A 86 -0.01 1.34 0.50
CA VAL A 86 -1.44 1.63 0.30
C VAL A 86 -2.25 0.80 1.30
N SER A 87 -3.16 1.44 2.02
CA SER A 87 -4.09 0.71 2.89
C SER A 87 -5.00 -0.18 2.06
N MET A 88 -5.14 -1.44 2.47
CA MET A 88 -5.89 -2.47 1.75
C MET A 88 -7.38 -2.16 1.59
N GLU A 89 -7.94 -1.27 2.43
CA GLU A 89 -9.34 -0.83 2.28
C GLU A 89 -9.59 -0.05 0.97
N TYR A 90 -8.52 0.51 0.38
CA TYR A 90 -8.58 1.26 -0.87
C TYR A 90 -8.16 0.46 -2.09
N LEU A 91 -7.82 -0.81 -1.91
CA LEU A 91 -7.40 -1.69 -2.99
C LEU A 91 -8.57 -2.53 -3.50
N GLU A 92 -8.63 -2.70 -4.81
CA GLU A 92 -9.53 -3.62 -5.50
C GLU A 92 -8.75 -4.48 -6.47
N HIS A 93 -9.07 -5.78 -6.56
CA HIS A 93 -8.54 -6.61 -7.64
C HIS A 93 -9.03 -6.10 -8.99
N LEU A 94 -8.13 -6.15 -9.98
CA LEU A 94 -8.47 -5.99 -11.39
C LEU A 94 -8.68 -7.33 -12.07
#